data_AF-A0A950WV00-F1
#
_entry.id   AF-A0A950WV00-F1
#
_cell.length_a   1.000
_cell.length_b   1.000
_cell.length_c   1.000
_cell.angle_alpha   90.00
_cell.angle_beta   90.00
_cell.angle_gamma   90.00
#
_symmetry.space_group_name_H-M   'P 1'
#
loop_
_entity.id
_entity.type
_entity.pdbx_description
1 polymer ?
#
loop_
_entity_poly.entity_id
_entity_poly.type
_entity_poly.pdbx_seq_one_letter_code
_entity_poly.pdbx_strand_id
1 'polypeptide(L)' 'MSVMTIDTRPARDIHIGCHRHPFEPATAACERCHTVHCSDCVVFPFRTRNKALCIPCALIAGG' A
#
# COMPACT_ATOMS: atom_id res chain seq x y z
N MET A 1 -41.28 -16.43 9.78
CA MET A 1 -40.49 -15.19 9.90
C MET A 1 -39.02 -15.59 9.90
N SER A 2 -38.36 -15.59 8.73
CA SER A 2 -36.97 -16.05 8.59
C SER A 2 -36.01 -14.87 8.77
N VAL A 3 -35.25 -14.89 9.84
CA VAL A 3 -34.19 -13.92 10.10
C VAL A 3 -32.98 -14.25 9.21
N MET A 4 -32.76 -13.42 8.19
CA MET A 4 -31.49 -13.40 7.45
C MET A 4 -30.44 -12.74 8.35
N THR A 5 -29.62 -13.55 9.02
CA THR A 5 -28.45 -13.06 9.75
C THR A 5 -27.39 -12.58 8.75
N ILE A 6 -27.39 -11.27 8.48
CA ILE A 6 -26.29 -10.58 7.80
C ILE A 6 -25.04 -10.63 8.69
N ASP A 7 -24.11 -11.52 8.35
CA ASP A 7 -22.73 -11.54 8.85
C ASP A 7 -22.03 -10.25 8.39
N THR A 8 -22.26 -9.16 9.12
CA THR A 8 -21.46 -7.95 9.03
C THR A 8 -20.18 -8.17 9.82
N ARG A 9 -19.34 -9.12 9.37
CA ARG A 9 -17.92 -9.07 9.74
C ARG A 9 -17.40 -7.78 9.12
N PRO A 10 -16.98 -6.76 9.90
CA PRO A 10 -16.17 -5.72 9.31
C PRO A 10 -14.96 -6.44 8.74
N ALA A 11 -14.88 -6.51 7.41
CA ALA A 11 -13.68 -6.91 6.71
C ALA A 11 -12.59 -6.10 7.38
N ARG A 12 -11.72 -6.78 8.14
CA ARG A 12 -10.71 -6.15 8.97
C ARG A 12 -10.09 -5.08 8.10
N ASP A 13 -10.40 -3.87 8.48
CA ASP A 13 -9.86 -2.67 7.90
C ASP A 13 -8.45 -2.62 8.47
N ILE A 14 -7.62 -3.54 7.96
CA ILE A 14 -6.19 -3.50 8.09
C ILE A 14 -5.86 -2.32 7.16
N HIS A 15 -6.08 -1.11 7.66
CA HIS A 15 -5.36 0.06 7.19
C HIS A 15 -3.91 -0.30 7.43
N ILE A 16 -3.33 -0.95 6.43
CA ILE A 16 -1.91 -1.15 6.33
C ILE A 16 -1.41 0.28 6.12
N GLY A 17 -1.14 0.98 7.23
CA GLY A 17 -0.68 2.35 7.21
C GLY A 17 0.65 2.42 6.46
N CYS A 18 0.94 3.56 5.87
CA CYS A 18 2.27 3.77 5.28
C CYS A 18 3.34 3.51 6.34
N HIS A 19 4.37 2.76 5.98
CA HIS A 19 5.48 2.46 6.89
C HIS A 19 6.12 3.73 7.47
N ARG A 20 6.08 4.85 6.73
CA ARG A 20 6.58 6.15 7.18
C ARG A 20 5.51 7.02 7.83
N HIS A 21 4.26 6.91 7.37
CA HIS A 21 3.13 7.69 7.85
C HIS A 21 2.04 6.74 8.36
N PRO A 22 2.08 6.33 9.64
CA PRO A 22 1.20 5.28 10.15
C PRO A 22 -0.28 5.67 10.12
N PHE A 23 -0.59 6.97 10.03
CA PHE A 23 -1.95 7.50 9.93
C PHE A 23 -2.43 7.64 8.48
N GLU A 24 -1.55 7.53 7.49
CA GLU A 24 -1.91 7.62 6.08
C GLU A 24 -2.17 6.22 5.52
N PRO A 25 -3.21 6.04 4.69
CA PRO A 25 -3.47 4.76 4.04
C PRO A 25 -2.33 4.41 3.07
N ALA A 26 -1.79 3.19 3.16
CA ALA A 26 -0.88 2.72 2.12
C ALA A 26 -1.66 2.45 0.83
N THR A 27 -1.09 2.91 -0.28
CA THR A 27 -1.69 2.76 -1.61
C THR A 27 -0.98 1.70 -2.45
N ALA A 28 0.30 1.43 -2.17
CA ALA A 28 1.07 0.41 -2.87
C ALA A 28 2.20 -0.18 -2.02
N ALA A 29 2.62 -1.40 -2.36
CA ALA A 29 3.80 -2.04 -1.81
C ALA A 29 5.00 -1.84 -2.72
N CYS A 30 6.17 -1.58 -2.13
CA CYS A 30 7.41 -1.50 -2.88
C CYS A 30 7.82 -2.89 -3.39
N GLU A 31 8.05 -3.03 -4.69
CA GLU A 31 8.46 -4.31 -5.28
C GLU A 31 9.83 -4.83 -4.83
N ARG A 32 10.66 -3.98 -4.20
CA ARG A 32 12.03 -4.35 -3.81
C ARG A 32 12.14 -4.78 -2.35
N CYS A 33 11.55 -4.00 -1.45
CA CYS A 33 11.62 -4.25 -0.01
C CYS A 33 10.28 -4.73 0.59
N HIS A 34 9.24 -4.84 -0.24
CA HIS A 34 7.91 -5.35 0.11
C HIS A 34 7.19 -4.57 1.23
N THR A 35 7.71 -3.40 1.59
CA THR A 35 7.07 -2.49 2.53
C THR A 35 6.00 -1.67 1.82
N VAL A 36 4.94 -1.38 2.56
CA VAL A 36 3.77 -0.61 2.12
C VAL A 36 3.93 0.87 2.39
N HIS A 37 3.56 1.68 1.40
CA HIS A 37 3.75 3.13 1.40
C HIS A 37 2.51 3.85 0.89
N CYS A 38 2.28 5.08 1.35
CA CYS A 38 1.27 5.99 0.82
C CYS A 38 1.71 6.54 -0.54
N SER A 39 0.77 7.22 -1.23
CA SER A 39 0.95 7.83 -2.55
C SER A 39 2.18 8.74 -2.64
N ASP A 40 2.50 9.46 -1.55
CA ASP A 40 3.63 10.37 -1.46
C ASP A 40 4.97 9.67 -1.23
N CYS A 41 4.96 8.48 -0.61
CA CYS A 41 6.17 7.72 -0.29
C CYS A 41 6.52 6.68 -1.35
N VAL A 42 5.61 6.43 -2.30
CA VAL A 42 5.80 5.54 -3.44
C VAL A 42 6.00 6.34 -4.72
N VAL A 43 6.89 5.89 -5.57
CA VAL A 43 7.14 6.45 -6.89
C VAL A 43 7.07 5.35 -7.93
N PHE A 44 6.70 5.74 -9.15
CA PHE A 44 6.56 4.85 -10.29
C PHE A 44 7.55 5.27 -11.38
N PRO A 45 8.85 4.90 -11.26
CA PRO A 45 9.88 5.39 -12.18
C PRO A 45 9.72 4.84 -13.60
N PHE A 46 9.08 3.67 -13.75
CA PHE A 46 8.81 3.06 -15.05
C PHE A 46 7.31 3.02 -15.31
N ARG A 47 6.85 3.83 -16.27
CA ARG A 47 5.42 3.97 -16.62
C ARG A 47 4.79 2.69 -17.19
N THR A 48 5.58 1.68 -17.52
CA THR A 48 5.19 0.52 -18.34
C THR A 48 4.90 -0.77 -17.57
N ARG A 49 5.27 -0.86 -16.29
CA ARG A 49 4.85 -1.97 -15.42
C ARG A 49 4.71 -1.39 -14.02
N ASN A 50 3.62 -1.69 -13.33
CA ASN A 50 3.24 -1.24 -11.98
C ASN A 50 4.29 -1.54 -10.89
N LYS A 51 5.55 -1.15 -11.10
CA LYS A 51 6.67 -1.32 -10.20
C LYS A 51 6.69 -0.11 -9.27
N ALA A 52 5.76 -0.13 -8.32
CA ALA A 52 5.80 0.78 -7.19
C ALA A 52 7.14 0.59 -6.45
N LEU A 53 7.90 1.66 -6.29
CA LEU A 53 9.12 1.67 -5.49
C LEU A 53 8.99 2.73 -4.41
N CYS A 54 9.43 2.44 -3.19
CA CYS A 54 9.55 3.47 -2.18
C CYS A 54 10.71 4.42 -2.53
N ILE A 55 10.64 5.68 -2.05
CA ILE A 55 11.68 6.70 -2.28
C ILE A 55 13.12 6.16 -2.13
N PRO A 56 13.50 5.46 -1.03
CA PRO A 56 14.88 4.99 -0.91
C PRO A 56 15.24 3.93 -1.96
N CYS A 57 14.34 2.99 -2.28
CA CYS A 57 14.59 2.01 -3.32
C CYS A 57 14.64 2.61 -4.73
N ALA A 58 13.88 3.67 -4.97
CA ALA A 58 13.89 4.41 -6.22
C ALA A 58 15.18 5.20 -6.40
N LEU A 59 15.69 5.85 -5.34
CA LEU A 59 17.00 6.52 -5.36
C LEU A 59 18.12 5.53 -5.67
N ILE A 60 18.14 4.36 -5.02
CA ILE A 60 19.14 3.31 -5.29
C ILE A 60 19.02 2.78 -6.73
N ALA A 61 17.81 2.73 -7.29
CA ALA A 61 17.59 2.28 -8.67
C ALA A 61 17.94 3.35 -9.71
N GLY A 62 17.87 4.64 -9.34
CA GLY A 62 18.16 5.78 -10.21
C GLY A 62 19.65 6.11 -10.35
N GLY A 63 20.47 5.74 -9.36
CA GLY A 63 21.91 6.03 -9.32
C GLY A 63 22.22 7.28 -8.52
#